data_AF-A0A351DG74-F1
#
_entry.id   AF-A0A351DG74-F1
#
_cell.length_a   1.000
_cell.length_b   1.000
_cell.length_c   1.000
_cell.angle_alpha   90.00
_cell.angle_beta   90.00
_cell.angle_gamma   90.00
#
_symmetry.space_group_name_H-M   'P 1'
#
loop_
_entity.id
_entity.type
_entity.pdbx_description
1 polymer ?
#
loop_
_entity_poly.entity_id
_entity_poly.type
_entity_poly.pdbx_seq_one_letter_code
_entity_poly.pdbx_strand_id
1 'polypeptide(L)'
;MIIDSHARAIHARYLIIASNPQQALIPQWAESIYHQSRQMQHSGEIDLANANDIAGQKIAVIGGGLTAAHLTRSALDKGALVDMILRRPLQIRNFDTDPGWLGPKYLNDYYAESDAHRRIKLARVARNGGSIPPWMRDSLVDYERDGNLKIRESQEVTSAKLTSPNRYELSLSDGNQIDVDQVWLATGTRSSLHALECLRPFLHDIAFIDGFPV
;
A
#
# COMPACT_ATOMS: atom_id res chain seq x y z
N MET A 1 -10.15 31.92 7.96
CA MET A 1 -11.44 31.56 8.60
C MET A 1 -11.47 30.05 8.73
N ILE A 2 -11.10 29.52 9.90
CA ILE A 2 -11.31 28.12 10.25
C ILE A 2 -12.79 28.03 10.64
N ILE A 3 -13.59 27.30 9.87
CA ILE A 3 -15.02 27.20 10.10
C ILE A 3 -15.26 26.02 11.03
N ASP A 4 -15.75 26.30 12.23
CA ASP A 4 -16.26 25.32 13.17
C ASP A 4 -17.63 24.81 12.68
N SER A 5 -17.80 23.50 12.57
CA SER A 5 -18.87 22.87 11.77
C SER A 5 -20.18 22.72 12.53
N HIS A 6 -20.77 23.84 12.93
CA HIS A 6 -22.19 23.91 13.35
C HIS A 6 -23.11 24.48 12.25
N ALA A 7 -22.56 24.95 11.13
CA ALA A 7 -23.32 25.40 9.97
C ALA A 7 -23.63 24.24 9.01
N ARG A 8 -24.91 24.05 8.65
CA ARG A 8 -25.37 22.98 7.74
C ARG A 8 -24.94 23.18 6.28
N ALA A 9 -24.51 24.39 5.90
CA ALA A 9 -24.02 24.70 4.56
C ALA A 9 -23.01 25.87 4.61
N ILE A 10 -21.97 25.79 3.78
CA ILE A 10 -20.97 26.84 3.58
C ILE A 10 -20.99 27.21 2.10
N HIS A 11 -21.24 28.47 1.79
CA HIS A 11 -21.14 28.99 0.42
C HIS A 11 -19.76 29.56 0.19
N ALA A 12 -19.08 29.11 -0.86
CA ALA A 12 -17.76 29.59 -1.24
C ALA A 12 -17.66 29.78 -2.76
N ARG A 13 -16.91 30.80 -3.18
CA ARG A 13 -16.58 31.01 -4.60
C ARG A 13 -15.52 30.01 -5.09
N TYR A 14 -14.62 29.59 -4.20
CA TYR A 14 -13.55 28.65 -4.48
C TYR A 14 -13.49 27.60 -3.37
N LEU A 15 -13.31 26.33 -3.74
CA LEU A 15 -13.15 25.21 -2.83
C LEU A 15 -11.79 24.57 -3.08
N ILE A 16 -10.98 24.42 -2.03
CA ILE A 16 -9.70 23.70 -2.06
C ILE A 16 -9.89 22.40 -1.30
N ILE A 17 -9.52 21.28 -1.93
CA ILE A 17 -9.66 19.95 -1.34
C ILE A 17 -8.26 19.37 -1.13
N ALA A 18 -7.92 19.18 0.14
CA ALA A 18 -6.63 18.64 0.58
C ALA A 18 -6.81 17.35 1.41
N SER A 19 -7.80 16.53 1.05
CA SER A 19 -8.12 15.27 1.73
C SER A 19 -7.29 14.07 1.26
N ASN A 20 -6.43 14.26 0.24
CA ASN A 20 -5.64 13.20 -0.38
C ASN A 20 -6.47 11.93 -0.69
N PRO A 21 -7.48 12.03 -1.57
CA PRO A 21 -8.38 10.92 -1.82
C PRO A 21 -7.67 9.81 -2.59
N GLN A 22 -7.79 8.61 -2.05
CA GLN A 22 -7.04 7.45 -2.49
C GLN A 22 -7.94 6.23 -2.66
N GLN A 23 -7.55 5.35 -3.59
CA GLN A 23 -8.16 4.05 -3.78
C GLN A 23 -7.11 2.97 -3.57
N ALA A 24 -7.46 1.92 -2.82
CA ALA A 24 -6.61 0.75 -2.61
C ALA A 24 -6.23 0.09 -3.94
N LEU A 25 -4.96 -0.33 -4.05
CA LEU A 25 -4.49 -1.12 -5.19
C LEU A 25 -4.59 -2.60 -4.85
N ILE A 26 -5.65 -3.24 -5.33
CA ILE A 26 -5.85 -4.68 -5.14
C ILE A 26 -5.18 -5.42 -6.29
N PRO A 27 -4.28 -6.39 -6.03
CA PRO A 27 -3.70 -7.21 -7.09
C PRO A 27 -4.76 -8.02 -7.81
N GLN A 28 -4.56 -8.25 -9.12
CA GLN A 28 -5.52 -8.97 -9.96
C GLN A 28 -5.93 -10.34 -9.41
N TRP A 29 -4.97 -11.08 -8.83
CA TRP A 29 -5.24 -12.41 -8.25
C TRP A 29 -6.16 -12.37 -7.01
N ALA A 30 -6.31 -11.20 -6.37
CA ALA A 30 -7.08 -10.99 -5.15
C ALA A 30 -8.47 -10.38 -5.40
N GLU A 31 -8.72 -9.80 -6.58
CA GLU A 31 -9.92 -8.97 -6.86
C GLU A 31 -11.24 -9.68 -6.57
N SER A 32 -11.36 -10.97 -6.93
CA SER A 32 -12.59 -11.74 -6.73
C SER A 32 -12.83 -12.15 -5.27
N ILE A 33 -11.77 -12.17 -4.44
CA ILE A 33 -11.79 -12.69 -3.07
C ILE A 33 -11.90 -11.56 -2.05
N TYR A 34 -11.21 -10.45 -2.32
CA TYR A 34 -10.99 -9.36 -1.38
C TYR A 34 -12.29 -8.83 -0.75
N HIS A 35 -13.33 -8.58 -1.56
CA HIS A 35 -14.60 -8.05 -1.03
C HIS A 35 -15.47 -9.07 -0.29
N GLN A 36 -15.14 -10.36 -0.38
CA GLN A 36 -15.94 -11.46 0.17
C GLN A 36 -15.30 -12.07 1.42
N SER A 37 -14.03 -11.75 1.69
CA SER A 37 -13.22 -12.40 2.72
C SER A 37 -12.91 -11.44 3.85
N ARG A 38 -13.05 -11.89 5.09
CA ARG A 38 -12.57 -11.14 6.27
C ARG A 38 -11.09 -11.37 6.55
N GLN A 39 -10.53 -12.45 6.01
CA GLN A 39 -9.13 -12.83 6.19
C GLN A 39 -8.22 -12.16 5.16
N MET A 40 -8.79 -11.52 4.13
CA MET A 40 -8.04 -10.74 3.15
C MET A 40 -8.39 -9.26 3.28
N GLN A 41 -7.46 -8.47 3.80
CA GLN A 41 -7.69 -7.05 4.09
C GLN A 41 -6.60 -6.20 3.47
N HIS A 42 -6.96 -4.99 3.02
CA HIS A 42 -5.97 -4.01 2.59
C HIS A 42 -5.44 -3.24 3.80
N SER A 43 -4.19 -2.78 3.72
CA SER A 43 -3.49 -2.10 4.82
C SER A 43 -4.28 -0.98 5.53
N GLY A 44 -5.12 -0.25 4.80
CA GLY A 44 -5.96 0.82 5.38
C GLY A 44 -7.17 0.33 6.20
N GLU A 45 -7.51 -0.96 6.14
CA GLU A 45 -8.62 -1.59 6.86
C GLU A 45 -8.14 -2.35 8.09
N ILE A 46 -6.83 -2.54 8.23
CA ILE A 46 -6.23 -3.32 9.32
C ILE A 46 -6.13 -2.42 10.54
N ASP A 47 -6.95 -2.71 11.54
CA ASP A 47 -6.86 -2.11 12.86
C ASP A 47 -5.90 -2.91 13.75
N LEU A 48 -4.61 -2.61 13.63
CA LEU A 48 -3.57 -3.26 14.43
C LEU A 48 -3.73 -3.03 15.94
N ALA A 49 -4.32 -1.92 16.36
CA ALA A 49 -4.50 -1.63 17.78
C ALA A 49 -5.48 -2.63 18.41
N ASN A 50 -6.52 -3.01 17.66
CA ASN A 50 -7.58 -3.90 18.13
C ASN A 50 -7.43 -5.37 17.66
N ALA A 51 -6.47 -5.67 16.79
CA ALA A 51 -6.11 -7.04 16.39
C ALA A 51 -5.41 -7.78 17.54
N ASN A 52 -6.16 -8.21 18.56
CA ASN A 52 -5.61 -8.87 19.76
C ASN A 52 -5.58 -10.41 19.66
N ASP A 53 -6.24 -10.99 18.66
CA ASP A 53 -6.35 -12.43 18.47
C ASP A 53 -5.65 -12.89 17.19
N ILE A 54 -4.35 -12.63 17.09
CA ILE A 54 -3.51 -13.06 15.94
C ILE A 54 -2.27 -13.87 16.37
N ALA A 55 -2.09 -14.10 17.67
CA ALA A 55 -0.97 -14.90 18.16
C ALA A 55 -1.03 -16.33 17.60
N GLY A 56 0.10 -16.82 17.09
CA GLY A 56 0.21 -18.14 16.46
C GLY A 56 -0.39 -18.26 15.06
N GLN A 57 -1.07 -17.24 14.53
CA GLN A 57 -1.57 -17.25 13.16
C GLN A 57 -0.45 -17.03 12.16
N LYS A 58 -0.58 -17.62 10.97
CA LYS A 58 0.28 -17.37 9.80
C LYS A 58 -0.32 -16.28 8.94
N ILE A 59 0.41 -15.20 8.74
CA ILE A 59 -0.03 -14.02 8.01
C ILE A 59 0.87 -13.79 6.81
N ALA A 60 0.29 -13.77 5.61
CA ALA A 60 0.98 -13.28 4.41
C ALA A 60 0.83 -11.76 4.33
N VAL A 61 1.95 -11.03 4.39
CA VAL A 61 1.97 -9.58 4.12
C VAL A 61 2.50 -9.34 2.72
N ILE A 62 1.66 -8.80 1.83
CA ILE A 62 1.98 -8.58 0.42
C ILE A 62 2.47 -7.15 0.20
N GLY A 63 3.77 -6.98 -0.03
CA GLY A 63 4.39 -5.68 -0.27
C GLY A 63 5.81 -5.58 0.30
N GLY A 64 6.61 -4.66 -0.26
CA GLY A 64 8.00 -4.42 0.16
C GLY A 64 8.28 -3.00 0.66
N GLY A 65 7.23 -2.22 0.94
CA GLY A 65 7.35 -0.85 1.43
C GLY A 65 7.22 -0.73 2.95
N LEU A 66 7.42 0.48 3.47
CA LEU A 66 7.35 0.77 4.91
C LEU A 66 6.03 0.35 5.56
N THR A 67 4.89 0.53 4.89
CA THR A 67 3.59 0.03 5.37
C THR A 67 3.59 -1.49 5.58
N ALA A 68 4.14 -2.25 4.63
CA ALA A 68 4.25 -3.70 4.76
C ALA A 68 5.13 -4.08 5.96
N ALA A 69 6.28 -3.41 6.11
CA ALA A 69 7.20 -3.67 7.21
C ALA A 69 6.60 -3.33 8.58
N HIS A 70 5.83 -2.24 8.71
CA HIS A 70 5.10 -1.93 9.94
C HIS A 70 4.05 -3.00 10.27
N LEU A 71 3.24 -3.41 9.28
CA LEU A 71 2.27 -4.49 9.48
C LEU A 71 2.96 -5.78 9.92
N THR A 72 4.03 -6.16 9.23
CA THR A 72 4.87 -7.32 9.60
C THR A 72 5.38 -7.21 11.03
N ARG A 73 6.03 -6.09 11.39
CA ARG A 73 6.57 -5.88 12.74
C ARG A 73 5.48 -5.96 13.80
N SER A 74 4.35 -5.28 13.59
CA SER A 74 3.24 -5.29 14.55
C SER A 74 2.58 -6.66 14.70
N ALA A 75 2.47 -7.45 13.63
CA ALA A 75 2.00 -8.84 13.73
C ALA A 75 2.98 -9.71 14.53
N LEU A 76 4.29 -9.57 14.29
CA LEU A 76 5.34 -10.29 15.00
C LEU A 76 5.38 -9.92 16.48
N ASP A 77 5.25 -8.63 16.82
CA ASP A 77 5.15 -8.15 18.21
C ASP A 77 3.95 -8.76 18.95
N LYS A 78 2.90 -9.14 18.22
CA LYS A 78 1.70 -9.83 18.74
C LYS A 78 1.78 -11.35 18.69
N GLY A 79 2.94 -11.92 18.33
CA GLY A 79 3.20 -13.35 18.34
C GLY A 79 2.67 -14.11 17.12
N ALA A 80 2.35 -13.43 16.02
CA ALA A 80 2.04 -14.08 14.74
C ALA A 80 3.32 -14.58 14.04
N LEU A 81 3.15 -15.48 13.08
CA LEU A 81 4.16 -15.89 12.11
C LEU A 81 3.90 -15.17 10.80
N VAL A 82 4.92 -14.60 10.17
CA VAL A 82 4.74 -13.74 8.99
C VAL A 82 5.56 -14.21 7.80
N ASP A 83 4.90 -14.41 6.66
CA ASP A 83 5.53 -14.47 5.34
C ASP A 83 5.37 -13.09 4.67
N MET A 84 6.45 -12.29 4.60
CA MET A 84 6.45 -11.01 3.89
C MET A 84 6.86 -11.24 2.44
N ILE A 85 5.94 -11.03 1.49
CA ILE A 85 6.11 -11.40 0.08
C ILE A 85 6.21 -10.16 -0.77
N LEU A 86 7.28 -10.04 -1.55
CA LEU A 86 7.55 -8.87 -2.37
C LEU A 86 8.13 -9.25 -3.73
N ARG A 87 7.56 -8.65 -4.77
CA ARG A 87 7.89 -8.89 -6.18
C ARG A 87 9.29 -8.46 -6.63
N ARG A 88 9.98 -7.66 -5.81
CA ARG A 88 11.33 -7.13 -6.08
C ARG A 88 12.22 -7.45 -4.89
N PRO A 89 13.55 -7.39 -5.04
CA PRO A 89 14.45 -7.37 -3.90
C PRO A 89 14.09 -6.25 -2.92
N LEU A 90 14.22 -6.52 -1.63
CA LEU A 90 13.94 -5.57 -0.55
C LEU A 90 14.86 -4.36 -0.71
N GLN A 91 14.25 -3.18 -0.86
CA GLN A 91 15.00 -1.94 -1.04
C GLN A 91 15.20 -1.27 0.32
N ILE A 92 16.44 -1.11 0.74
CA ILE A 92 16.79 -0.42 2.00
C ILE A 92 17.30 0.99 1.68
N ARG A 93 16.59 2.03 2.14
CA ARG A 93 16.90 3.44 1.84
C ARG A 93 16.46 4.36 2.97
N ASN A 94 17.24 5.41 3.23
CA ASN A 94 16.88 6.43 4.22
C ASN A 94 15.78 7.39 3.74
N PHE A 95 15.63 7.53 2.42
CA PHE A 95 14.68 8.46 1.79
C PHE A 95 13.87 7.74 0.71
N ASP A 96 12.60 8.15 0.58
CA ASP A 96 11.67 7.59 -0.42
C ASP A 96 12.04 7.99 -1.85
N THR A 97 12.74 9.12 -2.03
CA THR A 97 13.24 9.62 -3.31
C THR A 97 14.69 10.07 -3.17
N ASP A 98 15.40 10.16 -4.31
CA ASP A 98 16.73 10.78 -4.33
C ASP A 98 16.65 12.23 -3.83
N PRO A 99 17.50 12.67 -2.88
CA PRO A 99 17.47 14.03 -2.33
C PRO A 99 17.54 15.15 -3.38
N GLY A 100 18.04 14.89 -4.59
CA GLY A 100 17.97 15.85 -5.69
C GLY A 100 16.54 16.25 -6.10
N TRP A 101 15.52 15.47 -5.73
CA TRP A 101 14.09 15.80 -5.88
C TRP A 101 13.59 16.82 -4.85
N LEU A 102 14.36 17.11 -3.80
CA LEU A 102 14.04 18.12 -2.78
C LEU A 102 14.44 19.54 -3.21
N GLY A 103 15.01 19.69 -4.41
CA GLY A 103 15.53 20.97 -4.88
C GLY A 103 15.55 21.10 -6.39
N PRO A 104 16.10 22.21 -6.90
CA PRO A 104 16.03 22.56 -8.33
C PRO A 104 16.73 21.56 -9.24
N LYS A 105 17.64 20.71 -8.71
CA LYS A 105 18.43 19.74 -9.48
C LYS A 105 17.56 18.86 -10.38
N TYR A 106 16.48 18.28 -9.85
CA TYR A 106 15.53 17.48 -10.65
C TYR A 106 14.19 18.18 -10.84
N LEU A 107 13.84 19.14 -9.99
CA LEU A 107 12.58 19.87 -10.11
C LEU A 107 12.56 20.80 -11.34
N ASN A 108 13.69 21.36 -11.78
CA ASN A 108 13.74 22.21 -12.97
C ASN A 108 13.26 21.46 -14.23
N ASP A 109 13.83 20.28 -14.48
CA ASP A 109 13.45 19.45 -15.64
C ASP A 109 12.01 18.95 -15.53
N TYR A 110 11.57 18.60 -14.32
CA TYR A 110 10.18 18.19 -14.06
C TYR A 110 9.18 19.31 -14.38
N TYR A 111 9.46 20.55 -13.98
CA TYR A 111 8.61 21.69 -14.29
C TYR A 111 8.66 22.10 -15.78
N ALA A 112 9.77 21.82 -16.46
CA ALA A 112 9.92 22.10 -17.88
C ALA A 112 9.20 21.09 -18.80
N GLU A 113 8.94 19.85 -18.34
CA GLU A 113 8.26 18.81 -19.13
C GLU A 113 6.77 19.15 -19.36
N SER A 114 6.38 19.55 -20.57
CA SER A 114 5.02 19.99 -20.89
C SER A 114 3.99 18.86 -21.05
N ASP A 115 4.42 17.64 -21.34
CA ASP A 115 3.53 16.48 -21.49
C ASP A 115 3.17 15.90 -20.11
N ALA A 116 1.88 15.96 -19.76
CA ALA A 116 1.38 15.48 -18.48
C ALA A 116 1.62 13.97 -18.24
N HIS A 117 1.54 13.13 -19.29
CA HIS A 117 1.85 11.71 -19.17
C HIS A 117 3.32 11.49 -18.83
N ARG A 118 4.22 12.22 -19.50
CA ARG A 118 5.67 12.14 -19.24
C ARG A 118 5.99 12.66 -17.84
N ARG A 119 5.39 13.79 -17.44
CA ARG A 119 5.58 14.38 -16.12
C ARG A 119 5.14 13.44 -15.00
N ILE A 120 3.98 12.79 -15.13
CA ILE A 120 3.51 11.79 -14.15
C ILE A 120 4.42 10.55 -14.14
N LYS A 121 4.89 10.10 -15.30
CA LYS A 121 5.86 9.00 -15.39
C LYS A 121 7.16 9.34 -14.66
N LEU A 122 7.69 10.55 -14.84
CA LEU A 122 8.88 11.03 -14.11
C LEU A 122 8.66 10.96 -12.59
N ALA A 123 7.54 11.49 -12.09
CA ALA A 123 7.21 11.43 -10.66
C ALA A 123 7.05 10.00 -10.12
N ARG A 124 6.54 9.06 -10.92
CA ARG A 124 6.45 7.64 -10.55
C ARG A 124 7.84 6.99 -10.47
N VAL A 125 8.69 7.25 -11.46
CA VAL A 125 10.07 6.73 -11.49
C VAL A 125 10.87 7.28 -10.32
N ALA A 126 10.73 8.57 -10.00
CA ALA A 126 11.36 9.21 -8.85
C ALA A 126 11.06 8.50 -7.53
N ARG A 127 9.78 8.13 -7.31
CA ARG A 127 9.33 7.36 -6.13
C ARG A 127 9.90 5.94 -6.08
N ASN A 128 10.12 5.31 -7.23
CA ASN A 128 10.77 3.99 -7.35
C ASN A 128 10.11 2.84 -6.53
N GLY A 129 8.86 3.02 -6.10
CA GLY A 129 8.06 2.04 -5.36
C GLY A 129 8.50 1.83 -3.91
N GLY A 130 8.02 0.74 -3.29
CA GLY A 130 8.25 0.47 -1.87
C GLY A 130 9.73 0.26 -1.52
N SER A 131 10.13 0.87 -0.40
CA SER A 131 11.40 0.66 0.29
C SER A 131 11.18 0.74 1.80
N ILE A 132 12.17 0.32 2.59
CA ILE A 132 12.19 0.45 4.05
C ILE A 132 13.49 1.13 4.50
N PRO A 133 13.48 1.89 5.59
CA PRO A 133 14.69 2.46 6.17
C PRO A 133 15.51 1.40 6.92
N PRO A 134 16.83 1.62 7.10
CA PRO A 134 17.72 0.70 7.82
C PRO A 134 17.20 0.32 9.21
N TRP A 135 16.73 1.30 9.99
CA TRP A 135 16.20 1.04 11.34
C TRP A 135 15.01 0.07 11.34
N MET A 136 14.17 0.12 10.30
CA MET A 136 13.04 -0.81 10.17
C MET A 136 13.56 -2.20 9.80
N ARG A 137 14.53 -2.30 8.88
CA ARG A 137 15.16 -3.58 8.56
C ARG A 137 15.80 -4.21 9.81
N ASP A 138 16.56 -3.43 10.57
CA ASP A 138 17.24 -3.88 11.79
C ASP A 138 16.22 -4.43 12.81
N SER A 139 15.06 -3.79 12.92
CA SER A 139 13.98 -4.25 13.79
C SER A 139 13.38 -5.61 13.39
N LEU A 140 13.63 -6.11 12.17
CA LEU A 140 13.08 -7.38 11.69
C LEU A 140 14.09 -8.53 11.77
N VAL A 141 15.38 -8.24 11.99
CA VAL A 141 16.47 -9.23 11.92
C VAL A 141 16.30 -10.35 12.94
N ASP A 142 15.93 -10.02 14.18
CA ASP A 142 15.77 -11.03 15.23
C ASP A 142 14.61 -11.98 14.92
N TYR A 143 13.47 -11.47 14.42
CA TYR A 143 12.34 -12.32 14.03
C TYR A 143 12.66 -13.23 12.85
N GLU A 144 13.45 -12.75 11.89
CA GLU A 144 13.90 -13.58 10.76
C GLU A 144 14.85 -14.68 11.24
N ARG A 145 15.81 -14.35 12.11
CA ARG A 145 16.73 -15.32 12.72
C ARG A 145 15.99 -16.38 13.53
N ASP A 146 14.97 -15.97 14.29
CA ASP A 146 14.20 -16.86 15.17
C ASP A 146 13.14 -17.67 14.40
N GLY A 147 13.01 -17.47 13.09
CA GLY A 147 12.12 -18.22 12.20
C GLY A 147 10.66 -17.76 12.22
N ASN A 148 10.34 -16.67 12.93
CA ASN A 148 8.99 -16.11 13.01
C ASN A 148 8.64 -15.25 11.78
N LEU A 149 9.65 -14.74 11.07
CA LEU A 149 9.52 -13.99 9.84
C LEU A 149 10.25 -14.69 8.70
N LYS A 150 9.59 -14.78 7.54
CA LYS A 150 10.24 -15.12 6.28
C LYS A 150 10.02 -14.02 5.24
N ILE A 151 11.10 -13.42 4.77
CA ILE A 151 11.06 -12.41 3.71
C ILE A 151 11.28 -13.12 2.36
N ARG A 152 10.30 -13.05 1.47
CA ARG A 152 10.27 -13.70 0.16
C ARG A 152 10.47 -12.66 -0.93
N GLU A 153 11.73 -12.38 -1.22
CA GLU A 153 12.14 -11.43 -2.25
C GLU A 153 12.00 -12.00 -3.66
N SER A 154 11.66 -11.14 -4.61
CA SER A 154 11.46 -11.52 -6.01
C SER A 154 10.41 -12.64 -6.20
N GLN A 155 9.38 -12.66 -5.34
CA GLN A 155 8.27 -13.59 -5.41
C GLN A 155 6.94 -12.85 -5.51
N GLU A 156 6.04 -13.37 -6.33
CA GLU A 156 4.67 -12.87 -6.47
C GLU A 156 3.68 -13.94 -6.10
N VAL A 157 2.58 -13.54 -5.44
CA VAL A 157 1.39 -14.39 -5.35
C VAL A 157 0.69 -14.35 -6.70
N THR A 158 0.40 -15.51 -7.26
CA THR A 158 -0.24 -15.65 -8.58
C THR A 158 -1.71 -16.04 -8.46
N SER A 159 -2.08 -16.72 -7.37
CA SER A 159 -3.47 -17.04 -7.05
C SER A 159 -3.63 -17.35 -5.56
N ALA A 160 -4.88 -17.27 -5.09
CA ALA A 160 -5.26 -17.65 -3.74
C ALA A 160 -6.49 -18.57 -3.80
N LYS A 161 -6.49 -19.63 -2.99
CA LYS A 161 -7.59 -20.59 -2.89
C LYS A 161 -7.96 -20.81 -1.45
N LEU A 162 -9.25 -20.76 -1.13
CA LEU A 162 -9.75 -21.11 0.19
C LEU A 162 -9.68 -22.64 0.37
N THR A 163 -8.90 -23.11 1.35
CA THR A 163 -8.70 -24.56 1.61
C THR A 163 -9.45 -25.06 2.83
N SER A 164 -9.73 -24.18 3.79
CA SER A 164 -10.60 -24.46 4.94
C SER A 164 -11.40 -23.22 5.31
N PRO A 165 -12.42 -23.32 6.19
CA PRO A 165 -13.07 -22.12 6.74
C PRO A 165 -11.97 -21.28 7.39
N ASN A 166 -11.67 -20.13 6.79
CA ASN A 166 -10.65 -19.17 7.26
C ASN A 166 -9.17 -19.49 6.94
N ARG A 167 -8.84 -20.33 5.95
CA ARG A 167 -7.44 -20.44 5.47
C ARG A 167 -7.32 -20.37 3.96
N TYR A 168 -6.27 -19.71 3.53
CA TYR A 168 -5.90 -19.58 2.14
C TYR A 168 -4.60 -20.32 1.85
N GLU A 169 -4.61 -21.10 0.78
CA GLU A 169 -3.41 -21.53 0.09
C GLU A 169 -3.07 -20.47 -0.97
N LEU A 170 -1.88 -19.88 -0.87
CA LEU A 170 -1.36 -18.93 -1.84
C LEU A 170 -0.37 -19.66 -2.76
N SER A 171 -0.59 -19.57 -4.06
CA SER A 171 0.38 -20.03 -5.07
C SER A 171 1.37 -18.92 -5.38
N LEU A 172 2.66 -19.25 -5.34
CA LEU A 172 3.76 -18.32 -5.61
C LEU A 172 4.30 -18.49 -7.03
N SER A 173 4.97 -17.46 -7.54
CA SER A 173 5.55 -17.41 -8.89
C SER A 173 6.68 -18.42 -9.13
N ASP A 174 7.28 -18.96 -8.07
CA ASP A 174 8.32 -19.99 -8.11
C ASP A 174 7.73 -21.43 -8.11
N GLY A 175 6.40 -21.56 -8.12
CA GLY A 175 5.68 -22.84 -8.07
C GLY A 175 5.45 -23.36 -6.65
N ASN A 176 5.98 -22.71 -5.61
CA ASN A 176 5.70 -23.08 -4.23
C ASN A 176 4.29 -22.65 -3.81
N GLN A 177 3.78 -23.32 -2.78
CA GLN A 177 2.51 -22.99 -2.13
C GLN A 177 2.73 -22.75 -0.64
N ILE A 178 1.94 -21.84 -0.07
CA ILE A 178 1.95 -21.56 1.36
C ILE A 178 0.52 -21.46 1.89
N ASP A 179 0.28 -22.06 3.05
CA ASP A 179 -0.98 -21.92 3.78
C ASP A 179 -0.89 -20.79 4.81
N VAL A 180 -1.87 -19.91 4.78
CA VAL A 180 -1.99 -18.76 5.69
C VAL A 180 -3.40 -18.60 6.22
N ASP A 181 -3.50 -18.09 7.45
CA ASP A 181 -4.76 -17.76 8.10
C ASP A 181 -5.27 -16.39 7.66
N GLN A 182 -4.34 -15.45 7.38
CA GLN A 182 -4.68 -14.11 6.89
C GLN A 182 -3.76 -13.64 5.76
N VAL A 183 -4.29 -12.73 4.95
CA VAL A 183 -3.63 -12.07 3.83
C VAL A 183 -3.79 -10.57 3.98
N TRP A 184 -2.68 -9.87 4.21
CA TRP A 184 -2.66 -8.43 4.38
C TRP A 184 -2.03 -7.77 3.15
N LEU A 185 -2.85 -7.03 2.40
CA LEU A 185 -2.44 -6.36 1.17
C LEU A 185 -1.84 -4.99 1.51
N ALA A 186 -0.52 -4.92 1.57
CA ALA A 186 0.26 -3.68 1.70
C ALA A 186 0.72 -3.17 0.33
N THR A 187 -0.19 -3.21 -0.64
CA THR A 187 0.05 -3.02 -2.08
C THR A 187 -0.10 -1.58 -2.53
N GLY A 188 -0.32 -0.66 -1.58
CA GLY A 188 -0.35 0.78 -1.79
C GLY A 188 -1.69 1.27 -2.33
N THR A 189 -1.71 2.55 -2.67
CA THR A 189 -2.91 3.24 -3.15
C THR A 189 -2.61 4.03 -4.42
N ARG A 190 -3.66 4.35 -5.17
CA ARG A 190 -3.62 5.34 -6.24
C ARG A 190 -4.46 6.55 -5.84
N SER A 191 -4.01 7.74 -6.22
CA SER A 191 -4.83 8.94 -6.14
C SER A 191 -6.09 8.73 -6.97
N SER A 192 -7.25 9.16 -6.46
CA SER A 192 -8.50 9.06 -7.19
C SER A 192 -9.53 10.03 -6.63
N LEU A 193 -9.87 11.07 -7.40
CA LEU A 193 -10.97 11.97 -7.01
C LEU A 193 -12.32 11.26 -6.96
N HIS A 194 -12.48 10.13 -7.65
CA HIS A 194 -13.69 9.31 -7.60
C HIS A 194 -13.90 8.64 -6.23
N ALA A 195 -12.86 8.58 -5.39
CA ALA A 195 -12.99 8.16 -3.99
C ALA A 195 -13.74 9.19 -3.14
N LEU A 196 -13.88 10.44 -3.59
CA LEU A 196 -14.73 11.45 -2.96
C LEU A 196 -16.12 11.42 -3.57
N GLU A 197 -17.05 10.76 -2.88
CA GLU A 197 -18.42 10.57 -3.38
C GLU A 197 -19.11 11.89 -3.72
N CYS A 198 -18.90 12.91 -2.90
CA CYS A 198 -19.46 14.25 -3.09
C CYS A 198 -18.96 14.95 -4.37
N LEU A 199 -17.80 14.53 -4.91
CA LEU A 199 -17.26 15.11 -6.14
C LEU A 199 -17.70 14.37 -7.40
N ARG A 200 -18.10 13.09 -7.32
CA ARG A 200 -18.44 12.26 -8.48
C ARG A 200 -19.36 12.95 -9.50
N PRO A 201 -20.42 13.70 -9.11
CA PRO A 201 -21.28 14.40 -10.06
C PRO A 201 -20.54 15.41 -10.96
N PHE A 202 -19.41 15.95 -10.51
CA PHE A 202 -18.63 16.99 -11.19
C PHE A 202 -17.45 16.44 -12.00
N LEU A 203 -17.19 15.13 -11.99
CA LEU A 203 -15.98 14.55 -12.60
C LEU A 203 -16.17 14.08 -14.05
N HIS A 204 -17.40 14.12 -14.59
CA HIS A 204 -17.75 13.47 -15.86
C HIS A 204 -16.98 14.00 -17.09
N ASP A 205 -16.63 15.29 -17.10
CA ASP A 205 -15.89 15.93 -18.21
C ASP A 205 -14.41 16.20 -17.89
N ILE A 206 -13.90 15.67 -16.77
CA ILE A 206 -12.51 15.85 -16.38
C ILE A 206 -11.66 14.71 -16.93
N ALA A 207 -10.60 15.05 -17.66
CA ALA A 207 -9.59 14.10 -18.07
C ALA A 207 -8.68 13.74 -16.89
N PHE A 208 -8.28 12.47 -16.80
CA PHE A 208 -7.41 11.97 -15.74
C PHE A 208 -6.21 11.23 -16.28
N ILE A 209 -5.06 11.43 -15.63
CA ILE A 209 -3.87 10.60 -15.81
C ILE A 209 -3.43 10.13 -14.42
N ASP A 210 -3.38 8.81 -14.22
CA ASP A 210 -3.05 8.21 -12.91
C ASP A 210 -3.90 8.75 -11.74
N GLY A 211 -5.16 9.07 -12.02
CA GLY A 211 -6.10 9.62 -11.03
C GLY A 211 -5.89 11.08 -10.66
N PHE A 212 -4.94 11.77 -11.30
CA PHE A 212 -4.79 13.23 -11.24
C PHE A 212 -5.59 13.88 -12.39
N PRO A 213 -6.36 14.95 -12.10
CA PRO A 213 -7.01 15.72 -13.15
C PRO A 213 -5.96 16.44 -14.01
N VAL A 214 -6.16 16.47 -15.33
CA VAL A 214 -5.28 17.14 -16.30
C VAL A 214 -6.03 18.12 -17.20
#